data_AF-A0A7X8XEA7-F1
#
_entry.id   AF-A0A7X8XEA7-F1
#
_cell.length_a   1.000
_cell.length_b   1.000
_cell.length_c   1.000
_cell.angle_alpha   90.00
_cell.angle_beta   90.00
_cell.angle_gamma   90.00
#
_symmetry.space_group_name_H-M   'P 1'
#
loop_
_entity.id
_entity.type
_entity.pdbx_description
1 polymer ?
#
loop_
_entity_poly.entity_id
_entity_poly.type
_entity_poly.pdbx_seq_one_letter_code
_entity_poly.pdbx_strand_id
1 'polypeptide(L)'
;MEQMKSEQLRAEILSKVREYYHLAHAPQQQAPFVPGESQIHYGGRVFDQDELLNLVDASLEFWLTYGRYSRQFEQQLAEYLGVPFV
;
A
#
# COMPACT_ATOMS: atom_id res chain seq x y z
N MET A 1 -29.46 -2.00 -1.38
CA MET A 1 -29.17 -0.62 -1.82
C MET A 1 -28.01 -0.01 -1.03
N GLU A 2 -28.00 -0.08 0.30
CA GLU A 2 -26.93 0.50 1.12
C GLU A 2 -25.57 -0.21 0.99
N GLN A 3 -25.53 -1.55 0.90
CA GLN A 3 -24.28 -2.27 0.63
C GLN A 3 -23.63 -1.88 -0.70
N MET A 4 -24.42 -1.76 -1.78
CA MET A 4 -23.91 -1.26 -3.07
C MET A 4 -23.34 0.15 -2.96
N LYS A 5 -23.97 1.03 -2.15
CA LYS A 5 -23.46 2.38 -1.91
C LYS A 5 -22.16 2.36 -1.11
N SER A 6 -22.04 1.47 -0.12
CA SER A 6 -20.82 1.28 0.67
C SER A 6 -19.65 0.82 -0.21
N GLU A 7 -19.86 -0.16 -1.08
CA GLU A 7 -18.83 -0.65 -2.01
C GLU A 7 -18.42 0.43 -3.04
N GLN A 8 -19.39 1.23 -3.52
CA GLN A 8 -19.09 2.37 -4.39
C GLN A 8 -18.21 3.42 -3.68
N LEU A 9 -18.53 3.76 -2.43
CA LEU A 9 -17.72 4.68 -1.63
C LEU A 9 -16.32 4.13 -1.36
N ARG A 10 -16.21 2.84 -1.05
CA ARG A 10 -14.92 2.15 -0.88
C ARG A 10 -14.06 2.29 -2.15
N ALA A 11 -14.63 2.01 -3.32
CA ALA A 11 -13.94 2.16 -4.60
C ALA A 11 -13.53 3.62 -4.89
N GLU A 12 -14.39 4.59 -4.57
CA GLU A 12 -14.09 6.01 -4.72
C GLU A 12 -12.93 6.46 -3.82
N ILE A 13 -12.94 6.04 -2.55
CA ILE A 13 -11.86 6.32 -1.60
C ILE A 13 -10.54 5.76 -2.12
N LEU A 14 -10.51 4.49 -2.55
CA LEU A 14 -9.30 3.88 -3.10
C LEU A 14 -8.83 4.59 -4.38
N SER A 15 -9.74 5.03 -5.24
CA SER A 15 -9.38 5.84 -6.40
C SER A 15 -8.73 7.17 -6.00
N LYS A 16 -9.26 7.84 -4.98
CA LYS A 16 -8.72 9.10 -4.45
C LYS A 16 -7.38 8.92 -3.75
N VAL A 17 -7.17 7.79 -3.07
CA VAL A 17 -5.88 7.43 -2.46
C VAL A 17 -4.81 7.22 -3.53
N ARG A 18 -5.16 6.56 -4.64
CA ARG A 18 -4.25 6.42 -5.79
C ARG A 18 -3.86 7.77 -6.38
N GLU A 19 -4.84 8.63 -6.60
CA GLU A 19 -4.62 10.00 -7.08
C GLU A 19 -3.70 10.77 -6.12
N TYR A 20 -3.96 10.66 -4.81
CA TYR A 20 -3.14 11.27 -3.76
C TYR A 20 -1.68 10.77 -3.82
N TYR A 21 -1.44 9.47 -3.96
CA TYR A 21 -0.07 8.93 -4.06
C TYR A 21 0.70 9.57 -5.23
N HIS A 22 0.08 9.68 -6.40
CA HIS A 22 0.73 10.27 -7.57
C HIS A 22 1.04 11.76 -7.43
N LEU A 23 0.25 12.50 -6.62
CA LEU A 23 0.46 13.92 -6.40
C LEU A 23 1.42 14.19 -5.23
N ALA A 24 1.35 13.40 -4.15
CA ALA A 24 2.05 13.66 -2.90
C ALA A 24 3.36 12.88 -2.72
N HIS A 25 3.50 11.70 -3.33
CA HIS A 25 4.63 10.79 -3.08
C HIS A 25 5.46 10.50 -4.33
N ALA A 26 4.81 10.18 -5.45
CA ALA A 26 5.50 9.81 -6.69
C ALA A 26 6.53 10.86 -7.19
N PRO A 27 6.26 12.19 -7.16
CA PRO A 27 7.18 13.17 -7.72
C PRO A 27 8.54 13.19 -7.01
N GLN A 28 8.55 13.04 -5.69
CA GLN A 28 9.79 13.00 -4.91
C GLN A 28 10.51 11.66 -5.06
N GLN A 29 9.77 10.54 -5.08
CA GLN A 29 10.35 9.20 -5.22
C GLN A 29 10.97 8.97 -6.60
N GLN A 30 10.44 9.61 -7.64
CA GLN A 30 10.87 9.46 -9.03
C GLN A 30 11.75 10.62 -9.51
N ALA A 31 12.09 11.57 -8.63
CA ALA A 31 12.96 12.67 -8.97
C ALA A 31 14.33 12.13 -9.47
N PRO A 32 14.84 12.62 -10.60
CA PRO A 32 16.14 12.19 -11.09
C PRO A 32 17.24 12.60 -10.11
N PHE A 33 18.27 11.76 -10.00
CA PHE A 33 19.45 12.09 -9.22
C PHE A 33 20.24 13.23 -9.87
N VAL A 34 20.56 14.26 -9.09
CA VAL A 34 21.37 15.41 -9.48
C VAL A 34 22.67 15.40 -8.65
N PRO A 35 23.85 15.19 -9.27
CA PRO A 35 25.12 15.18 -8.56
C PRO A 35 25.37 16.48 -7.80
N GLY A 36 25.74 16.37 -6.52
CA GLY A 36 26.02 17.52 -5.65
C GLY A 36 24.79 18.20 -5.04
N GLU A 37 23.58 17.82 -5.45
CA GLU A 37 22.32 18.38 -4.92
C GLU A 37 21.43 17.32 -4.27
N SER A 38 21.23 16.18 -4.94
CA SER A 38 20.38 15.11 -4.42
C SER A 38 21.01 14.44 -3.19
N GLN A 39 20.21 14.32 -2.12
CA GLN A 39 20.62 13.61 -0.92
C GLN A 39 20.66 12.09 -1.17
N ILE A 40 21.77 11.47 -0.79
CA ILE A 40 21.92 10.00 -0.83
C ILE A 40 21.62 9.45 0.56
N HIS A 41 20.44 8.86 0.72
CA HIS A 41 20.05 8.19 1.96
C HIS A 41 20.69 6.79 2.02
N TYR A 42 21.20 6.39 3.19
CA TYR A 42 21.71 5.03 3.42
C TYR A 42 20.59 3.98 3.54
N GLY A 43 19.35 4.44 3.76
CA GLY A 43 18.17 3.61 3.89
C GLY A 43 16.90 4.46 3.87
N GLY A 44 15.77 3.85 3.51
CA GLY A 44 14.50 4.53 3.40
C GLY A 44 13.35 3.56 3.11
N ARG A 45 12.12 4.04 3.30
CA ARG A 45 10.93 3.29 2.88
C ARG A 45 10.78 3.41 1.37
N VAL A 46 10.72 2.26 0.70
CA VAL A 46 10.39 2.17 -0.73
C VAL A 46 9.01 1.54 -0.80
N PHE A 47 8.06 2.27 -1.36
CA PHE A 47 6.67 1.87 -1.49
C PHE A 47 6.05 2.62 -2.65
N ASP A 48 5.03 2.03 -3.25
CA ASP A 48 4.24 2.62 -4.30
C ASP A 48 2.78 2.83 -3.88
N GLN A 49 1.90 3.02 -4.86
CA GLN A 49 0.48 3.22 -4.62
C GLN A 49 -0.17 2.00 -3.94
N ASP A 50 0.30 0.79 -4.22
CA ASP A 50 -0.34 -0.45 -3.78
C ASP A 50 -0.19 -0.65 -2.27
N GLU A 51 0.95 -0.29 -1.66
CA GLU A 51 1.07 -0.27 -0.20
C GLU A 51 0.05 0.69 0.43
N LEU A 52 -0.12 1.89 -0.14
CA LEU A 52 -1.03 2.89 0.40
C LEU A 52 -2.50 2.47 0.22
N LEU A 53 -2.83 1.87 -0.92
CA LEU A 53 -4.15 1.31 -1.20
C LEU A 53 -4.48 0.16 -0.24
N ASN A 54 -3.58 -0.81 -0.07
CA ASN A 54 -3.77 -1.93 0.84
C ASN A 54 -3.95 -1.48 2.29
N LEU A 55 -3.19 -0.47 2.73
CA LEU A 55 -3.31 0.12 4.07
C LEU A 55 -4.70 0.74 4.29
N VAL A 56 -5.18 1.55 3.34
CA VAL A 56 -6.49 2.21 3.45
C VAL A 56 -7.62 1.18 3.32
N ASP A 57 -7.48 0.21 2.43
CA ASP A 57 -8.43 -0.88 2.23
C ASP A 57 -8.65 -1.68 3.53
N ALA A 58 -7.56 -2.09 4.19
CA ALA A 58 -7.61 -2.75 5.49
C ALA A 58 -8.23 -1.84 6.58
N SER A 59 -7.98 -0.53 6.52
CA SER A 59 -8.54 0.43 7.46
C SER A 59 -10.06 0.59 7.29
N LEU A 60 -10.56 0.57 6.06
CA LEU A 60 -12.00 0.63 5.76
C LEU A 60 -12.74 -0.63 6.21
N GLU A 61 -12.07 -1.78 6.23
CA GLU A 61 -12.62 -3.02 6.81
C GLU A 61 -12.70 -2.97 8.34
N PHE A 62 -11.92 -2.09 8.97
CA PHE A 62 -11.87 -1.85 10.42
C PHE A 62 -11.66 -3.12 11.26
N TRP A 63 -11.12 -4.18 10.66
CA TRP A 63 -10.71 -5.40 11.35
C TRP A 63 -9.25 -5.26 11.78
N LEU A 64 -9.05 -4.71 12.97
CA LEU A 64 -7.72 -4.29 13.46
C LEU A 64 -6.83 -5.44 13.95
N THR A 65 -7.38 -6.65 14.01
CA THR A 65 -6.66 -7.84 14.47
C THR A 65 -6.28 -8.72 13.28
N TYR A 66 -5.71 -9.89 13.56
CA TYR A 66 -5.36 -10.87 12.54
C TYR A 66 -6.55 -11.17 11.61
N GLY A 67 -6.36 -10.98 10.31
CA GLY A 67 -7.46 -10.90 9.34
C GLY A 67 -7.10 -11.46 7.97
N ARG A 68 -7.83 -10.97 6.94
CA ARG A 68 -7.64 -11.41 5.54
C ARG A 68 -6.21 -11.15 5.07
N TYR A 69 -5.72 -9.93 5.26
CA TYR A 69 -4.38 -9.52 4.82
C TYR A 69 -3.27 -10.28 5.55
N SER A 70 -3.43 -10.59 6.83
CA SER A 70 -2.45 -11.39 7.59
C SER A 70 -2.31 -12.80 7.02
N ARG A 71 -3.43 -13.50 6.78
CA ARG A 71 -3.43 -14.84 6.17
C ARG A 71 -2.81 -14.85 4.77
N GLN A 72 -3.17 -13.86 3.95
CA GLN A 72 -2.63 -13.73 2.61
C GLN A 72 -1.12 -13.48 2.63
N PHE A 73 -0.66 -12.59 3.51
CA PHE A 73 0.76 -12.31 3.68
C PHE A 73 1.53 -13.56 4.12
N GLU A 74 1.06 -14.28 5.14
CA GLU A 74 1.72 -15.48 5.64
C GLU A 74 1.81 -16.57 4.58
N GLN A 75 0.73 -16.80 3.82
CA GLN A 75 0.74 -17.76 2.72
C GLN A 75 1.78 -17.37 1.66
N GLN A 76 1.77 -16.12 1.19
CA GLN A 76 2.70 -15.64 0.16
C GLN A 76 4.15 -15.64 0.66
N LEU A 77 4.37 -15.34 1.94
CA LEU A 77 5.69 -15.35 2.54
C LEU A 77 6.23 -16.78 2.68
N ALA A 78 5.40 -17.73 3.11
CA ALA A 78 5.76 -19.15 3.20
C ALA A 78 6.14 -19.71 1.81
N GLU A 79 5.34 -19.39 0.79
CA GLU A 79 5.63 -19.73 -0.61
C GLU A 79 6.94 -19.12 -1.10
N TYR A 80 7.18 -17.83 -0.81
CA TYR A 80 8.40 -17.12 -1.18
C TYR A 80 9.65 -17.71 -0.51
N LEU A 81 9.56 -18.07 0.77
CA LEU A 81 10.67 -18.65 1.54
C LEU A 81 10.84 -20.16 1.31
N GLY A 82 9.86 -20.85 0.73
CA GLY A 82 9.88 -22.29 0.55
C GLY A 82 9.73 -23.08 1.86
N VAL A 83 9.02 -22.52 2.84
CA VAL A 83 8.79 -23.15 4.16
C VAL A 83 7.31 -23.47 4.36
N PRO A 84 6.96 -24.46 5.19
CA PRO A 84 5.57 -24.84 5.39
C PRO A 84 4.79 -23.86 6.29
N PHE A 85 5.48 -23.10 7.15
CA PHE A 85 4.86 -22.18 8.11
C PHE A 85 5.75 -20.95 8.31
N VAL A 86 5.12 -19.82 8.56
CA VAL A 86 5.74 -18.55 8.94
C VAL A 86 5.06 -17.98 10.18
#